data_AF-A0A7J8MXC1-F1
#
_entry.id   AF-A0A7J8MXC1-F1
#
_cell.length_a   1.000
_cell.length_b   1.000
_cell.length_c   1.000
_cell.angle_alpha   90.00
_cell.angle_beta   90.00
_cell.angle_gamma   90.00
#
_symmetry.space_group_name_H-M   'P 1'
#
loop_
_entity.id
_entity.type
_entity.pdbx_description
1 polymer ?
#
loop_
_entity_poly.entity_id
_entity_poly.type
_entity_poly.pdbx_seq_one_letter_code
_entity_poly.pdbx_strand_id
1 'polypeptide(L)'
;MSEKFNQDLSLSGKIPSGLFNAMFEFKGCWQKDASSTKCLAFDGWFITLYNVELDRAHITLSERVKQDVPQTWDPTAIAEFIEKHGTHIIVGVKMGGKDVIHIKQSNNSNLHPNEVQKTLKQLADERFSENEEAPVFSEKPKEEPYMPWDLQGMLSASIRPPVVTRSKNNAIVNVYIRRGGVDYGQSHSQWLSTISQSPNVISMKFVPITSLLGGSRGNGFLSHAVNLYLRYKPPIEELREFLEFQVPRQWAPVYGDLPLGLKRRKQASPSLQFTFMGPKLYVNTIPVDTGNRPVTGIRLYLEGKKNNHLAIHLQHLSTLPTILQLSDDHNYEPNDEPLGRGYFEPVKWSIFSHVYTAPIQYNGSHFDDTAAIVTKAWFEVKSVGMRKVLFLRLGFSMVSFTKIRRSEWDGPSTLSRKSGVFSMLISTRFSSGLTQPEKPTKVDLNSAVFPGGPPLPPKEPKLISFVDTSETVRGPEDLPGYWVITGAKLCVEGGKISIKAKYSLLTILSEDSMMLM
;
A
#
# COMPACT_ATOMS: atom_id res chain seq x y z
N MET A 1 14.94 7.45 -14.59
CA MET A 1 15.07 6.31 -15.54
C MET A 1 13.72 5.87 -16.11
N SER A 2 12.70 5.63 -15.28
CA SER A 2 11.34 5.22 -15.75
C SER A 2 10.76 6.16 -16.80
N GLU A 3 10.86 7.47 -16.61
CA GLU A 3 10.36 8.48 -17.55
C GLU A 3 11.02 8.38 -18.94
N LYS A 4 12.35 8.24 -18.98
CA LYS A 4 13.09 8.01 -20.24
C LYS A 4 12.65 6.71 -20.91
N PHE A 5 12.55 5.64 -20.13
CA PHE A 5 12.10 4.34 -20.63
C PHE A 5 10.67 4.39 -21.18
N ASN A 6 9.77 5.14 -20.53
CA ASN A 6 8.42 5.35 -21.02
C ASN A 6 8.41 6.11 -22.36
N GLN A 7 9.23 7.17 -22.49
CA GLN A 7 9.37 7.92 -23.74
C GLN A 7 9.80 7.00 -24.90
N ASP A 8 10.76 6.10 -24.66
CA ASP A 8 11.21 5.11 -25.65
C ASP A 8 10.07 4.18 -26.12
N LEU A 9 9.09 3.92 -25.24
CA LEU A 9 7.89 3.14 -25.50
C LEU A 9 6.70 3.99 -26.02
N SER A 10 6.89 5.29 -26.32
CA SER A 10 5.83 6.25 -26.67
C SER A 10 4.78 6.49 -25.57
N LEU A 11 5.16 6.25 -24.31
CA LEU A 11 4.35 6.53 -23.13
C LEU A 11 4.79 7.85 -22.47
N SER A 12 3.83 8.59 -21.92
CA SER A 12 4.10 9.81 -21.16
C SER A 12 4.12 9.56 -19.65
N GLY A 13 4.86 10.38 -18.91
CA GLY A 13 4.83 10.41 -17.45
C GLY A 13 5.88 9.54 -16.77
N LYS A 14 5.87 9.60 -15.43
CA LYS A 14 6.94 9.07 -14.56
C LYS A 14 6.66 7.68 -13.99
N ILE A 15 5.39 7.24 -14.03
CA ILE A 15 4.95 5.95 -13.49
C ILE A 15 5.56 4.82 -14.33
N PRO A 16 6.25 3.84 -13.73
CA PRO A 16 6.94 2.81 -14.48
C PRO A 16 5.96 1.86 -15.17
N SER A 17 6.23 1.57 -16.44
CA SER A 17 5.50 0.55 -17.19
C SER A 17 5.67 -0.85 -16.60
N GLY A 18 4.78 -1.79 -16.98
CA GLY A 18 4.95 -3.20 -16.62
C GLY A 18 6.28 -3.79 -17.10
N LEU A 19 6.73 -3.40 -18.30
CA LEU A 19 8.02 -3.80 -18.85
C LEU A 19 9.20 -3.30 -18.02
N PHE A 20 9.17 -2.03 -17.59
CA PHE A 20 10.20 -1.49 -16.71
C PHE A 20 10.25 -2.25 -15.38
N ASN A 21 9.09 -2.55 -14.81
CA ASN A 21 9.01 -3.31 -13.57
C ASN A 21 9.60 -4.72 -13.72
N ALA A 22 9.27 -5.41 -14.81
CA ALA A 22 9.82 -6.73 -15.10
C ALA A 22 11.35 -6.71 -15.26
N MET A 23 11.89 -5.66 -15.91
CA MET A 23 13.34 -5.52 -16.15
C MET A 23 14.18 -5.39 -14.87
N PHE A 24 13.62 -4.79 -13.82
CA PHE A 24 14.30 -4.57 -12.55
C PHE A 24 13.71 -5.39 -11.39
N GLU A 25 12.85 -6.37 -11.67
CA GLU A 25 12.18 -7.21 -10.66
C GLU A 25 11.42 -6.38 -9.61
N PHE A 26 10.67 -5.37 -10.06
CA PHE A 26 9.76 -4.58 -9.22
C PHE A 26 8.39 -5.26 -9.15
N LYS A 27 7.92 -5.50 -7.92
CA LYS A 27 6.66 -6.22 -7.63
C LYS A 27 5.73 -5.44 -6.71
N GLY A 28 6.19 -4.33 -6.13
CA GLY A 28 5.42 -3.53 -5.18
C GLY A 28 4.74 -2.34 -5.84
N CYS A 29 4.15 -1.48 -4.99
CA CYS A 29 3.70 -0.18 -5.45
C CYS A 29 4.92 0.71 -5.79
N TRP A 30 4.74 1.59 -6.77
CA TRP A 30 5.81 2.43 -7.31
C TRP A 30 6.61 3.17 -6.24
N GLN A 31 5.94 3.71 -5.21
CA GLN A 31 6.58 4.50 -4.16
C GLN A 31 7.49 3.66 -3.26
N LYS A 32 7.03 2.48 -2.85
CA LYS A 32 7.82 1.57 -1.99
C LYS A 32 9.03 1.06 -2.76
N ASP A 33 8.84 0.71 -4.02
CA ASP A 33 9.92 0.25 -4.90
C ASP A 33 10.94 1.35 -5.19
N ALA A 34 10.50 2.58 -5.42
CA ALA A 34 11.38 3.74 -5.59
C ALA A 34 12.16 4.06 -4.31
N SER A 35 11.49 4.07 -3.15
CA SER A 35 12.12 4.41 -1.85
C SER A 35 13.16 3.38 -1.38
N SER A 36 13.01 2.12 -1.80
CA SER A 36 13.92 1.03 -1.46
C SER A 36 15.08 0.87 -2.44
N THR A 37 15.10 1.65 -3.53
CA THR A 37 16.09 1.57 -4.61
C THR A 37 17.02 2.77 -4.59
N LYS A 38 18.33 2.52 -4.59
CA LYS A 38 19.37 3.56 -4.63
C LYS A 38 19.76 3.93 -6.05
N CYS A 39 20.06 2.92 -6.87
CA CYS A 39 20.57 3.09 -8.21
C CYS A 39 20.04 1.98 -9.12
N LEU A 40 19.80 2.32 -10.38
CA LEU A 40 19.45 1.41 -11.45
C LEU A 40 20.44 1.63 -12.59
N ALA A 41 20.91 0.55 -13.19
CA ALA A 41 21.78 0.59 -14.35
C ALA A 41 21.48 -0.60 -15.25
N PHE A 42 21.74 -0.48 -16.55
CA PHE A 42 21.66 -1.61 -17.47
C PHE A 42 22.64 -1.42 -18.62
N ASP A 43 23.09 -2.52 -19.20
CA ASP A 43 23.92 -2.56 -20.40
C ASP A 43 23.53 -3.78 -21.23
N GLY A 44 23.63 -3.67 -22.56
CA GLY A 44 23.23 -4.76 -23.43
C GLY A 44 23.17 -4.43 -24.91
N TRP A 45 23.03 -5.50 -25.69
CA TRP A 45 22.91 -5.46 -27.14
C TRP A 45 21.46 -5.44 -27.57
N PHE A 46 21.13 -4.58 -28.54
CA PHE A 46 19.80 -4.44 -29.13
C PHE A 46 19.91 -4.46 -30.66
N ILE A 47 19.60 -5.60 -31.25
CA ILE A 47 19.70 -5.84 -32.69
C ILE A 47 18.31 -5.79 -33.28
N THR A 48 18.04 -4.74 -34.04
CA THR A 48 16.76 -4.56 -34.74
C THR A 48 16.92 -5.03 -36.18
N LEU A 49 16.09 -5.99 -36.60
CA LEU A 49 16.03 -6.44 -37.99
C LEU A 49 15.01 -5.62 -38.79
N TYR A 50 13.80 -5.47 -38.25
CA TYR A 50 12.73 -4.71 -38.88
C TYR A 50 11.76 -4.15 -37.83
N ASN A 51 11.02 -3.11 -38.23
CA ASN A 51 10.00 -2.47 -37.41
C ASN A 51 8.64 -2.63 -38.08
N VAL A 52 7.62 -2.93 -37.30
CA VAL A 52 6.22 -2.93 -37.75
C VAL A 52 5.50 -1.88 -36.92
N GLU A 53 4.99 -0.83 -37.55
CA GLU A 53 4.29 0.26 -36.87
C GLU A 53 2.97 0.56 -37.58
N LEU A 54 1.92 0.77 -36.78
CA LEU A 54 0.63 1.28 -37.26
C LEU A 54 0.76 2.77 -37.55
N ASP A 55 0.15 3.20 -38.66
CA ASP A 55 0.03 4.62 -38.95
C ASP A 55 -0.88 5.31 -37.92
N ARG A 56 -0.28 6.22 -37.15
CA ARG A 56 -0.92 6.90 -36.01
C ARG A 56 -2.09 7.78 -36.41
N ALA A 57 -2.13 8.25 -37.66
CA ALA A 57 -3.20 9.14 -38.12
C ALA A 57 -4.57 8.45 -38.24
N HIS A 58 -4.60 7.11 -38.36
CA HIS A 58 -5.81 6.37 -38.72
C HIS A 58 -6.22 5.30 -37.69
N ILE A 59 -5.64 5.32 -36.48
CA ILE A 59 -5.94 4.32 -35.45
C ILE A 59 -7.34 4.56 -34.90
N THR A 60 -8.23 3.59 -35.13
CA THR A 60 -9.61 3.61 -34.61
C THR A 60 -9.88 2.34 -33.82
N LEU A 61 -10.49 2.50 -32.64
CA LEU A 61 -10.96 1.37 -31.84
C LEU A 61 -12.17 0.70 -32.50
N SER A 62 -12.23 -0.63 -32.42
CA SER A 62 -13.41 -1.38 -32.87
C SER A 62 -14.64 -0.98 -32.05
N GLU A 63 -15.81 -1.01 -32.69
CA GLU A 63 -17.05 -0.57 -32.03
C GLU A 63 -17.40 -1.42 -30.81
N ARG A 64 -17.03 -2.72 -30.83
CA ARG A 64 -17.20 -3.64 -29.69
C ARG A 64 -16.45 -3.15 -28.45
N VAL A 65 -15.19 -2.71 -28.61
CA VAL A 65 -14.39 -2.19 -27.49
C VAL A 65 -15.00 -0.91 -26.94
N LYS A 66 -15.55 -0.04 -27.80
CA LYS A 66 -16.22 1.19 -27.37
C LYS A 66 -17.52 0.91 -26.61
N GLN A 67 -18.28 -0.11 -27.01
CA GLN A 67 -19.52 -0.53 -26.35
C GLN A 67 -19.26 -1.14 -24.96
N ASP A 68 -18.13 -1.81 -24.79
CA ASP A 68 -17.72 -2.39 -23.50
C ASP A 68 -17.31 -1.32 -22.46
N VAL A 69 -17.15 -0.04 -22.84
CA VAL A 69 -16.73 1.02 -21.92
C VAL A 69 -17.85 1.33 -20.91
N PRO A 70 -17.59 1.19 -19.59
CA PRO A 70 -18.58 1.50 -18.57
C PRO A 70 -18.94 2.99 -18.57
N GLN A 71 -20.24 3.30 -18.54
CA GLN A 71 -20.74 4.68 -18.63
C GLN A 71 -20.70 5.41 -17.27
N THR A 72 -20.69 4.66 -16.18
CA THR A 72 -20.66 5.15 -14.79
C THR A 72 -19.45 4.56 -14.06
N TRP A 73 -19.16 5.06 -12.86
CA TRP A 73 -18.19 4.42 -11.96
C TRP A 73 -18.78 3.11 -11.41
N ASP A 74 -18.58 2.02 -12.16
CA ASP A 74 -18.88 0.65 -11.74
C ASP A 74 -17.56 -0.14 -11.63
N PRO A 75 -17.05 -0.36 -10.40
CA PRO A 75 -15.82 -1.11 -10.16
C PRO A 75 -15.77 -2.49 -10.82
N THR A 76 -16.91 -3.17 -10.95
CA THR A 76 -16.98 -4.52 -11.50
C THR A 76 -16.78 -4.47 -13.02
N ALA A 77 -17.61 -3.71 -13.73
CA ALA A 77 -17.49 -3.55 -15.18
C ALA A 77 -16.14 -2.92 -15.60
N ILE A 78 -15.59 -2.01 -14.79
CA ILE A 78 -14.28 -1.41 -15.05
C ILE A 78 -13.15 -2.43 -14.89
N ALA A 79 -13.18 -3.26 -13.83
CA ALA A 79 -12.18 -4.29 -13.63
C ALA A 79 -12.21 -5.31 -14.77
N GLU A 80 -13.40 -5.78 -15.15
CA GLU A 80 -13.61 -6.67 -16.30
C GLU A 80 -13.09 -6.06 -17.61
N PHE A 81 -13.34 -4.76 -17.85
CA PHE A 81 -12.82 -4.08 -19.04
C PHE A 81 -11.29 -4.09 -19.07
N ILE A 82 -10.64 -3.75 -17.95
CA ILE A 82 -9.17 -3.70 -17.84
C ILE A 82 -8.56 -5.10 -18.00
N GLU A 83 -9.20 -6.12 -17.44
CA GLU A 83 -8.77 -7.52 -17.59
C GLU A 83 -8.90 -8.00 -19.03
N LYS A 84 -10.03 -7.71 -19.69
CA LYS A 84 -10.34 -8.15 -21.05
C LYS A 84 -9.53 -7.43 -22.13
N HIS A 85 -9.42 -6.10 -22.03
CA HIS A 85 -8.83 -5.26 -23.09
C HIS A 85 -7.45 -4.69 -22.74
N GLY A 86 -7.04 -4.79 -21.48
CA GLY A 86 -5.80 -4.20 -21.00
C GLY A 86 -5.88 -2.68 -20.84
N THR A 87 -4.71 -2.07 -20.61
CA THR A 87 -4.58 -0.62 -20.37
C THR A 87 -4.05 0.15 -21.58
N HIS A 88 -3.31 -0.52 -22.46
CA HIS A 88 -2.60 0.08 -23.58
C HIS A 88 -2.69 -0.82 -24.82
N ILE A 89 -2.65 -0.19 -25.99
CA ILE A 89 -2.63 -0.86 -27.28
C ILE A 89 -1.21 -0.79 -27.83
N ILE A 90 -0.74 -1.92 -28.39
CA ILE A 90 0.53 -1.98 -29.10
C ILE A 90 0.32 -1.36 -30.48
N VAL A 91 1.00 -0.24 -30.73
CA VAL A 91 0.95 0.46 -32.03
C VAL A 91 2.22 0.28 -32.85
N GLY A 92 3.24 -0.33 -32.28
CA GLY A 92 4.45 -0.67 -33.02
C GLY A 92 5.30 -1.68 -32.27
N VAL A 93 6.05 -2.48 -33.02
CA VAL A 93 6.98 -3.47 -32.51
C VAL A 93 8.29 -3.40 -33.26
N LYS A 94 9.40 -3.55 -32.54
CA LYS A 94 10.73 -3.77 -33.12
C LYS A 94 11.06 -5.24 -32.99
N MET A 95 11.39 -5.87 -34.12
CA MET A 95 11.69 -7.30 -34.22
C MET A 95 13.19 -7.51 -34.37
N GLY A 96 13.72 -8.50 -33.66
CA GLY A 96 15.13 -8.88 -33.75
C GLY A 96 15.60 -9.65 -32.52
N GLY A 97 16.74 -9.28 -31.95
CA GLY A 97 17.31 -9.90 -30.77
C GLY A 97 17.83 -8.88 -29.76
N LYS A 98 17.69 -9.16 -28.46
CA LYS A 98 18.30 -8.37 -27.40
C LYS A 98 18.92 -9.24 -26.34
N ASP A 99 20.04 -8.78 -25.80
CA ASP A 99 20.72 -9.44 -24.70
C ASP A 99 21.20 -8.39 -23.69
N VAL A 100 20.53 -8.30 -22.54
CA VAL A 100 20.64 -7.16 -21.63
C VAL A 100 20.84 -7.62 -20.19
N ILE A 101 21.71 -6.92 -19.47
CA ILE A 101 21.97 -7.08 -18.04
C ILE A 101 21.40 -5.85 -17.34
N HIS A 102 20.50 -6.05 -16.40
CA HIS A 102 19.96 -4.98 -15.55
C HIS A 102 20.48 -5.16 -14.13
N ILE A 103 20.85 -4.06 -13.49
CA ILE A 103 21.30 -4.03 -12.10
C ILE A 103 20.37 -3.13 -11.30
N LYS A 104 19.85 -3.68 -10.20
CA LYS A 104 19.11 -2.95 -9.17
C LYS A 104 19.91 -2.92 -7.89
N GLN A 105 20.23 -1.73 -7.40
CA GLN A 105 20.88 -1.50 -6.12
C GLN A 105 19.86 -1.08 -5.05
N SER A 106 19.83 -1.78 -3.93
CA SER A 106 18.99 -1.43 -2.78
C SER A 106 19.55 -0.22 -2.02
N ASN A 107 18.67 0.55 -1.36
CA ASN A 107 19.05 1.68 -0.51
C ASN A 107 19.89 1.29 0.71
N ASN A 108 19.82 0.02 1.14
CA ASN A 108 20.64 -0.50 2.22
C ASN A 108 22.10 -0.79 1.79
N SER A 109 22.44 -0.57 0.52
CA SER A 109 23.78 -0.80 -0.02
C SER A 109 24.70 0.39 0.21
N ASN A 110 25.88 0.12 0.78
CA ASN A 110 26.94 1.11 0.97
C ASN A 110 27.73 1.41 -0.31
N LEU A 111 27.52 0.66 -1.40
CA LEU A 111 28.28 0.83 -2.63
C LEU A 111 28.00 2.19 -3.30
N HIS A 112 29.03 2.78 -3.86
CA HIS A 112 28.92 4.03 -4.61
C HIS A 112 28.42 3.74 -6.04
N PRO A 113 27.65 4.64 -6.69
CA PRO A 113 27.19 4.44 -8.06
C PRO A 113 28.29 4.07 -9.08
N ASN A 114 29.50 4.62 -8.90
CA ASN A 114 30.66 4.31 -9.77
C ASN A 114 31.11 2.85 -9.65
N GLU A 115 30.99 2.25 -8.47
CA GLU A 115 31.32 0.83 -8.26
C GLU A 115 30.29 -0.06 -8.94
N VAL A 116 29.00 0.30 -8.84
CA VAL A 116 27.91 -0.39 -9.54
C VAL A 116 28.12 -0.33 -11.06
N GLN A 117 28.53 0.82 -11.59
CA GLN A 117 28.87 0.98 -13.00
C GLN A 117 30.06 0.10 -13.39
N LYS A 118 31.11 0.03 -12.57
CA LYS A 118 32.26 -0.86 -12.81
C LYS A 118 31.87 -2.33 -12.81
N THR A 119 31.01 -2.74 -11.86
CA THR A 119 30.47 -4.11 -11.81
C THR A 119 29.62 -4.42 -13.05
N LEU A 120 28.76 -3.49 -13.48
CA LEU A 120 27.98 -3.67 -14.71
C LEU A 120 28.88 -3.86 -15.92
N LYS A 121 29.92 -3.02 -16.04
CA LYS A 121 30.89 -3.13 -17.12
C LYS A 121 31.61 -4.48 -17.11
N GLN A 122 32.07 -4.93 -15.94
CA GLN A 122 32.71 -6.25 -15.83
C GLN A 122 31.76 -7.39 -16.23
N LEU A 123 30.51 -7.38 -15.77
CA LEU A 123 29.52 -8.39 -16.15
C LEU A 123 29.19 -8.34 -17.65
N ALA A 124 29.16 -7.15 -18.24
CA ALA A 124 28.97 -6.97 -19.68
C ALA A 124 30.17 -7.51 -20.47
N ASP A 125 31.39 -7.19 -20.06
CA ASP A 125 32.62 -7.67 -20.67
C ASP A 125 32.70 -9.21 -20.59
N GLU A 126 32.39 -9.81 -19.43
CA GLU A 126 32.35 -11.27 -19.25
C GLU A 126 31.28 -11.95 -20.12
N ARG A 127 30.10 -11.32 -20.27
CA ARG A 127 28.97 -11.91 -20.99
C ARG A 127 29.06 -11.74 -22.51
N PHE A 128 29.61 -10.62 -22.97
CA PHE A 128 29.64 -10.24 -24.38
C PHE A 128 31.01 -10.43 -25.03
N SER A 129 32.02 -10.89 -24.28
CA SER A 129 33.31 -11.30 -24.83
C SER A 129 33.17 -12.48 -25.82
N GLU A 130 34.03 -12.49 -26.83
CA GLU A 130 34.06 -13.50 -27.89
C GLU A 130 34.75 -14.82 -27.48
N ASN A 131 35.31 -14.90 -26.27
CA ASN A 131 36.03 -16.10 -25.82
C ASN A 131 35.08 -17.32 -25.69
N GLU A 132 35.44 -18.42 -26.35
CA GLU A 132 34.63 -19.64 -26.50
C GLU A 132 34.41 -20.46 -25.21
N GLU A 133 35.06 -20.09 -24.10
CA GLU A 133 34.90 -20.76 -22.80
C GLU A 133 33.75 -20.12 -22.02
N ALA A 134 32.52 -20.57 -22.30
CA ALA A 134 31.36 -20.19 -21.51
C ALA A 134 31.50 -20.66 -20.04
N PRO A 135 31.26 -19.81 -19.03
CA PRO A 135 30.91 -20.32 -17.72
C PRO A 135 29.52 -20.94 -17.85
N VAL A 136 29.46 -22.28 -17.76
CA VAL A 136 28.23 -23.06 -17.74
C VAL A 136 27.38 -22.55 -16.57
N PHE A 137 26.28 -21.84 -16.86
CA PHE A 137 25.23 -21.62 -15.87
C PHE A 137 24.59 -22.98 -15.58
N SER A 138 25.10 -23.67 -14.56
CA SER A 138 24.60 -24.97 -14.11
C SER A 138 23.33 -24.80 -13.30
N GLU A 139 22.20 -24.52 -13.95
CA GLU A 139 20.87 -24.75 -13.39
C GLU A 139 19.88 -25.02 -14.53
N LYS A 140 19.55 -26.30 -14.75
CA LYS A 140 18.46 -26.72 -15.65
C LYS A 140 17.12 -26.29 -15.04
N PRO A 141 16.29 -25.47 -15.72
CA PRO A 141 14.90 -25.32 -15.32
C PRO A 141 14.10 -26.56 -15.77
N LYS A 142 13.14 -26.99 -14.94
CA LYS A 142 12.19 -28.06 -15.29
C LYS A 142 11.25 -27.56 -16.39
N GLU A 143 11.19 -28.30 -17.48
CA GLU A 143 10.19 -28.12 -18.54
C GLU A 143 8.82 -28.61 -18.04
N GLU A 144 7.78 -27.78 -18.15
CA GLU A 144 6.38 -28.19 -18.06
C GLU A 144 5.70 -28.08 -19.45
N PRO A 145 4.71 -28.95 -19.77
CA PRO A 145 4.28 -29.18 -21.14
C PRO A 145 3.36 -28.08 -21.70
N TYR A 146 3.53 -27.87 -23.00
CA TYR A 146 2.86 -26.94 -23.91
C TYR A 146 1.35 -27.22 -24.06
N MET A 147 0.48 -26.18 -24.00
CA MET A 147 -0.93 -26.26 -24.46
C MET A 147 -1.32 -25.04 -25.34
N PRO A 148 -1.93 -25.23 -26.54
CA PRO A 148 -1.80 -24.26 -27.66
C PRO A 148 -2.96 -23.28 -27.96
N TRP A 149 -3.80 -22.83 -27.02
CA TRP A 149 -5.06 -22.14 -27.40
C TRP A 149 -5.40 -20.79 -26.77
N ASP A 150 -4.46 -19.83 -26.67
CA ASP A 150 -4.82 -18.43 -26.41
C ASP A 150 -3.88 -17.41 -27.07
N LEU A 151 -4.44 -16.48 -27.86
CA LEU A 151 -3.73 -15.37 -28.53
C LEU A 151 -3.04 -14.42 -27.53
N GLN A 152 -3.60 -14.25 -26.33
CA GLN A 152 -3.00 -13.51 -25.22
C GLN A 152 -1.81 -14.27 -24.60
N GLY A 153 -1.86 -15.60 -24.68
CA GLY A 153 -0.79 -16.52 -24.30
C GLY A 153 0.40 -16.46 -25.25
N MET A 154 0.22 -16.23 -26.55
CA MET A 154 1.34 -16.18 -27.51
C MET A 154 2.37 -15.07 -27.22
N LEU A 155 1.93 -13.91 -26.71
CA LEU A 155 2.82 -12.80 -26.35
C LEU A 155 3.52 -13.03 -24.98
N SER A 156 2.93 -13.86 -24.13
CA SER A 156 3.39 -14.17 -22.78
C SER A 156 4.27 -15.42 -22.72
N ALA A 157 3.95 -16.44 -23.53
CA ALA A 157 4.59 -17.74 -23.62
C ALA A 157 5.95 -17.73 -24.34
N SER A 158 6.29 -16.63 -25.04
CA SER A 158 7.60 -16.44 -25.68
C SER A 158 8.67 -15.88 -24.73
N ILE A 159 8.33 -15.66 -23.45
CA ILE A 159 9.21 -15.03 -22.47
C ILE A 159 9.83 -16.11 -21.59
N ARG A 160 11.06 -16.53 -21.91
CA ARG A 160 11.91 -17.26 -20.93
C ARG A 160 11.99 -16.41 -19.66
N PRO A 161 11.78 -16.99 -18.46
CA PRO A 161 11.94 -16.25 -17.21
C PRO A 161 13.34 -15.62 -17.14
N PRO A 162 13.46 -14.36 -16.69
CA PRO A 162 14.77 -13.74 -16.56
C PRO A 162 15.63 -14.53 -15.58
N VAL A 163 16.92 -14.67 -15.89
CA VAL A 163 17.88 -15.23 -14.92
C VAL A 163 18.19 -14.14 -13.91
N VAL A 164 17.99 -14.41 -12.63
CA VAL A 164 18.19 -13.43 -11.55
C VAL A 164 19.28 -13.92 -10.62
N THR A 165 20.31 -13.10 -10.42
CA THR A 165 21.38 -13.38 -9.45
C THR A 165 21.38 -12.31 -8.37
N ARG A 166 21.47 -12.73 -7.10
CA ARG A 166 21.44 -11.82 -5.95
C ARG A 166 22.76 -11.88 -5.20
N SER A 167 23.26 -10.72 -4.76
CA SER A 167 24.41 -10.69 -3.86
C SER A 167 24.04 -11.24 -2.48
N LYS A 168 25.03 -11.69 -1.70
CA LYS A 168 24.83 -12.36 -0.39
C LYS A 168 23.93 -11.59 0.59
N ASN A 169 23.89 -10.25 0.49
CA ASN A 169 23.08 -9.39 1.36
C ASN A 169 21.84 -8.79 0.66
N ASN A 170 21.45 -9.29 -0.51
CA ASN A 170 20.42 -8.69 -1.39
C ASN A 170 20.65 -7.19 -1.69
N ALA A 171 21.90 -6.72 -1.56
CA ALA A 171 22.26 -5.32 -1.77
C ALA A 171 22.25 -4.96 -3.27
N ILE A 172 22.53 -5.95 -4.12
CA ILE A 172 22.52 -5.86 -5.58
C ILE A 172 21.75 -7.06 -6.13
N VAL A 173 20.89 -6.78 -7.10
CA VAL A 173 20.18 -7.77 -7.91
C VAL A 173 20.56 -7.57 -9.37
N ASN A 174 21.06 -8.63 -10.01
CA ASN A 174 21.38 -8.67 -11.43
C ASN A 174 20.30 -9.47 -12.14
N VAL A 175 19.74 -8.91 -13.22
CA VAL A 175 18.65 -9.51 -14.00
C VAL A 175 19.10 -9.60 -15.45
N TYR A 176 19.27 -10.83 -15.94
CA TYR A 176 19.69 -11.12 -17.31
C TYR A 176 18.47 -11.42 -18.18
N ILE A 177 18.33 -10.67 -19.27
CA ILE A 177 17.20 -10.77 -20.19
C ILE A 177 17.74 -10.93 -21.61
N ARG A 178 17.57 -12.14 -22.15
CA ARG A 178 17.82 -12.46 -23.57
C ARG A 178 16.49 -12.71 -24.27
N ARG A 179 16.28 -12.15 -25.46
CA ARG A 179 15.10 -12.38 -26.31
C ARG A 179 15.46 -12.37 -27.79
N GLY A 180 14.76 -13.16 -28.58
CA GLY A 180 15.08 -13.36 -29.99
C GLY A 180 16.32 -14.25 -30.15
N GLY A 181 16.48 -14.82 -31.33
CA GLY A 181 17.40 -15.94 -31.54
C GLY A 181 16.93 -17.22 -30.83
N VAL A 182 17.70 -18.28 -31.02
CA VAL A 182 17.54 -19.54 -30.31
C VAL A 182 18.41 -19.47 -29.06
N ASP A 183 17.97 -19.94 -27.88
CA ASP A 183 18.73 -19.80 -26.62
C ASP A 183 18.80 -21.13 -25.84
N TYR A 184 19.80 -21.95 -26.19
CA TYR A 184 20.15 -23.24 -25.57
C TYR A 184 21.36 -23.13 -24.62
N GLY A 185 21.61 -21.95 -24.04
CA GLY A 185 22.74 -21.74 -23.14
C GLY A 185 24.09 -21.55 -23.84
N GLN A 186 24.06 -21.19 -25.12
CA GLN A 186 25.26 -20.86 -25.89
C GLN A 186 25.82 -19.46 -25.56
N SER A 187 27.06 -19.23 -26.02
CA SER A 187 27.74 -17.94 -25.92
C SER A 187 26.98 -16.82 -26.66
N HIS A 188 27.30 -15.58 -26.32
CA HIS A 188 26.69 -14.42 -26.98
C HIS A 188 26.95 -14.41 -28.49
N SER A 189 28.19 -14.69 -28.92
CA SER A 189 28.57 -14.73 -30.35
C SER A 189 27.79 -15.77 -31.15
N GLN A 190 27.62 -16.98 -30.61
CA GLN A 190 26.82 -18.02 -31.24
C GLN A 190 25.34 -17.61 -31.31
N TRP A 191 24.80 -17.02 -30.24
CA TRP A 191 23.44 -16.51 -30.20
C TRP A 191 23.17 -15.45 -31.29
N LEU A 192 24.11 -14.52 -31.51
CA LEU A 192 23.99 -13.46 -32.54
C LEU A 192 23.64 -14.01 -33.93
N SER A 193 24.26 -15.12 -34.32
CA SER A 193 24.04 -15.73 -35.65
C SER A 193 22.64 -16.32 -35.83
N THR A 194 21.92 -16.60 -34.74
CA THR A 194 20.58 -17.20 -34.77
C THR A 194 19.45 -16.18 -34.86
N ILE A 195 19.73 -14.89 -34.64
CA ILE A 195 18.71 -13.84 -34.54
C ILE A 195 17.94 -13.67 -35.84
N SER A 196 18.62 -13.76 -36.98
CA SER A 196 17.99 -13.65 -38.31
C SER A 196 17.00 -14.78 -38.59
N GLN A 197 17.24 -15.97 -38.04
CA GLN A 197 16.41 -17.16 -38.25
C GLN A 197 15.21 -17.20 -37.29
N SER A 198 15.36 -16.65 -36.08
CA SER A 198 14.32 -16.68 -35.05
C SER A 198 14.18 -15.33 -34.33
N PRO A 199 13.78 -14.24 -35.02
CA PRO A 199 13.62 -12.94 -34.37
C PRO A 199 12.40 -12.90 -33.44
N ASN A 200 12.48 -12.06 -32.41
CA ASN A 200 11.39 -11.84 -31.46
C ASN A 200 11.23 -10.34 -31.16
N VAL A 201 10.14 -9.97 -30.48
CA VAL A 201 9.85 -8.59 -30.09
C VAL A 201 10.85 -8.14 -29.02
N ILE A 202 11.69 -7.16 -29.38
CA ILE A 202 12.71 -6.59 -28.48
C ILE A 202 12.23 -5.30 -27.81
N SER A 203 11.36 -4.54 -28.48
CA SER A 203 10.77 -3.29 -28.01
C SER A 203 9.36 -3.11 -28.61
N MET A 204 8.48 -2.41 -27.87
CA MET A 204 7.09 -2.15 -28.26
C MET A 204 6.79 -0.67 -28.07
N LYS A 205 5.94 -0.10 -28.93
CA LYS A 205 5.37 1.23 -28.77
C LYS A 205 3.91 1.09 -28.39
N PHE A 206 3.48 1.89 -27.42
CA PHE A 206 2.13 1.81 -26.85
C PHE A 206 1.38 3.13 -26.97
N VAL A 207 0.05 3.02 -27.00
CA VAL A 207 -0.88 4.15 -26.85
C VAL A 207 -1.91 3.76 -25.79
N PRO A 208 -2.21 4.61 -24.78
CA PRO A 208 -3.25 4.33 -23.79
C PRO A 208 -4.60 4.13 -24.47
N ILE A 209 -5.33 3.06 -24.12
CA ILE A 209 -6.63 2.77 -24.75
C ILE A 209 -7.62 3.93 -24.58
N THR A 210 -7.54 4.64 -23.45
CA THR A 210 -8.36 5.81 -23.08
C THR A 210 -8.14 7.01 -23.99
N SER A 211 -6.97 7.13 -24.62
CA SER A 211 -6.67 8.22 -25.58
C SER A 211 -7.40 8.03 -26.92
N LEU A 212 -7.74 6.79 -27.27
CA LEU A 212 -8.48 6.44 -28.49
C LEU A 212 -10.00 6.38 -28.27
N LEU A 213 -10.45 6.57 -27.04
CA LEU A 213 -11.84 6.63 -26.62
C LEU A 213 -12.38 8.07 -26.56
N GLY A 214 -11.76 8.99 -27.32
CA GLY A 214 -12.23 10.37 -27.44
C GLY A 214 -13.71 10.42 -27.87
N GLY A 215 -14.56 11.01 -27.04
CA GLY A 215 -16.00 11.14 -27.31
C GLY A 215 -16.90 10.03 -26.77
N SER A 216 -16.36 8.94 -26.19
CA SER A 216 -17.21 7.93 -25.53
C SER A 216 -17.65 8.40 -24.13
N ARG A 217 -18.92 8.13 -23.78
CA ARG A 217 -19.42 8.35 -22.42
C ARG A 217 -18.71 7.38 -21.48
N GLY A 218 -18.18 7.88 -20.37
CA GLY A 218 -17.49 7.05 -19.37
C GLY A 218 -15.96 6.95 -19.51
N ASN A 219 -15.35 7.50 -20.58
CA ASN A 219 -13.89 7.53 -20.72
C ASN A 219 -13.18 8.17 -19.51
N GLY A 220 -13.80 9.17 -18.87
CA GLY A 220 -13.26 9.77 -17.65
C GLY A 220 -13.12 8.78 -16.49
N PHE A 221 -14.10 7.90 -16.28
CA PHE A 221 -14.06 6.86 -15.25
C PHE A 221 -13.00 5.81 -15.56
N LEU A 222 -12.98 5.31 -16.79
CA LEU A 222 -11.98 4.34 -17.23
C LEU A 222 -10.56 4.93 -17.14
N SER A 223 -10.35 6.17 -17.57
CA SER A 223 -9.05 6.84 -17.45
C SER A 223 -8.64 7.02 -15.99
N HIS A 224 -9.57 7.32 -15.09
CA HIS A 224 -9.28 7.40 -13.67
C HIS A 224 -8.85 6.03 -13.11
N ALA A 225 -9.60 4.97 -13.41
CA ALA A 225 -9.31 3.62 -12.95
C ALA A 225 -7.99 3.06 -13.50
N VAL A 226 -7.69 3.26 -14.79
CA VAL A 226 -6.41 2.87 -15.39
C VAL A 226 -5.25 3.60 -14.71
N ASN A 227 -5.38 4.89 -14.42
CA ASN A 227 -4.36 5.64 -13.69
C ASN A 227 -4.14 5.10 -12.26
N LEU A 228 -5.21 4.73 -11.56
CA LEU A 228 -5.12 4.08 -10.25
C LEU A 228 -4.41 2.72 -10.36
N TYR A 229 -4.80 1.88 -11.32
CA TYR A 229 -4.17 0.58 -11.54
C TYR A 229 -2.67 0.71 -11.86
N LEU A 230 -2.27 1.63 -12.75
CA LEU A 230 -0.86 1.82 -13.10
C LEU A 230 -0.02 2.35 -11.93
N ARG A 231 -0.62 3.19 -11.07
CA ARG A 231 0.03 3.79 -9.91
C ARG A 231 0.23 2.80 -8.77
N TYR A 232 -0.82 2.05 -8.44
CA TYR A 232 -0.88 1.19 -7.26
C TYR A 232 -0.57 -0.28 -7.55
N LYS A 233 -0.87 -0.74 -8.77
CA LYS A 233 -0.70 -2.12 -9.26
C LYS A 233 -1.24 -3.17 -8.28
N PRO A 234 -2.53 -3.09 -7.88
CA PRO A 234 -3.16 -4.20 -7.18
C PRO A 234 -3.12 -5.46 -8.07
N PRO A 235 -3.15 -6.67 -7.48
CA PRO A 235 -3.41 -7.90 -8.24
C PRO A 235 -4.68 -7.74 -9.09
N ILE A 236 -4.70 -8.33 -10.29
CA ILE A 236 -5.82 -8.13 -11.23
C ILE A 236 -7.11 -8.72 -10.65
N GLU A 237 -6.98 -9.81 -9.89
CA GLU A 237 -8.05 -10.53 -9.21
C GLU A 237 -8.70 -9.70 -8.09
N GLU A 238 -7.98 -8.71 -7.55
CA GLU A 238 -8.45 -7.84 -6.46
C GLU A 238 -8.73 -6.41 -6.95
N LEU A 239 -8.72 -6.18 -8.27
CA LEU A 239 -8.90 -4.86 -8.85
C LEU A 239 -10.30 -4.31 -8.55
N ARG A 240 -11.33 -5.17 -8.54
CA ARG A 240 -12.70 -4.81 -8.22
C ARG A 240 -12.82 -4.24 -6.81
N GLU A 241 -12.36 -4.98 -5.81
CA GLU A 241 -12.37 -4.59 -4.40
C GLU A 241 -11.52 -3.33 -4.17
N PHE A 242 -10.38 -3.24 -4.86
CA PHE A 242 -9.54 -2.06 -4.80
C PHE A 242 -10.30 -0.82 -5.30
N LEU A 243 -10.95 -0.89 -6.47
CA LEU A 243 -11.69 0.22 -7.08
C LEU A 243 -12.90 0.66 -6.26
N GLU A 244 -13.62 -0.28 -5.63
CA GLU A 244 -14.71 0.00 -4.67
C GLU A 244 -14.24 0.90 -3.50
N PHE A 245 -12.99 0.75 -3.07
CA PHE A 245 -12.40 1.52 -1.98
C PHE A 245 -11.71 2.82 -2.45
N GLN A 246 -11.67 3.10 -3.76
CA GLN A 246 -11.11 4.34 -4.33
C GLN A 246 -12.13 5.49 -4.33
N VAL A 247 -12.87 5.63 -3.23
CA VAL A 247 -13.79 6.74 -2.99
C VAL A 247 -13.15 7.78 -2.07
N PRO A 248 -13.59 9.06 -2.13
CA PRO A 248 -13.03 10.10 -1.27
C PRO A 248 -13.12 9.72 0.21
N ARG A 249 -12.07 10.04 0.98
CA ARG A 249 -12.00 9.77 2.42
C ARG A 249 -12.16 11.06 3.19
N GLN A 250 -12.91 10.98 4.28
CA GLN A 250 -13.17 12.12 5.13
C GLN A 250 -12.98 11.74 6.60
N TRP A 251 -12.64 12.74 7.41
CA TRP A 251 -12.53 12.58 8.85
C TRP A 251 -13.85 12.96 9.50
N ALA A 252 -14.32 12.12 10.42
CA ALA A 252 -15.38 12.42 11.37
C ALA A 252 -14.75 12.61 12.77
N PRO A 253 -15.11 13.69 13.51
CA PRO A 253 -15.86 14.85 13.04
C PRO A 253 -15.08 15.66 11.99
N VAL A 254 -15.80 16.30 11.06
CA VAL A 254 -15.20 17.21 10.08
C VAL A 254 -14.77 18.49 10.81
N TYR A 255 -13.63 19.08 10.44
CA TYR A 255 -13.12 20.30 11.10
C TYR A 255 -14.15 21.46 11.15
N GLY A 256 -15.06 21.54 10.17
CA GLY A 256 -16.14 22.53 10.14
C GLY A 256 -17.28 22.27 11.12
N ASP A 257 -17.47 21.02 11.54
CA ASP A 257 -18.51 20.59 12.49
C ASP A 257 -18.06 20.69 13.95
N LEU A 258 -16.76 20.88 14.18
CA LEU A 258 -16.26 21.23 15.49
C LEU A 258 -16.85 22.60 15.87
N PRO A 259 -17.55 22.72 17.01
CA PRO A 259 -18.15 23.97 17.42
C PRO A 259 -17.04 24.98 17.73
N LEU A 260 -16.64 25.76 16.72
CA LEU A 260 -15.78 26.93 16.87
C LEU A 260 -16.52 28.07 17.61
N GLY A 261 -17.85 27.92 17.78
CA GLY A 261 -18.73 28.82 18.52
C GLY A 261 -18.87 28.49 20.01
N LEU A 262 -19.26 29.52 20.78
CA LEU A 262 -19.56 29.48 22.22
C LEU A 262 -20.65 28.43 22.53
N LYS A 263 -20.27 27.18 22.84
CA LYS A 263 -21.19 26.24 23.52
C LYS A 263 -21.53 26.82 24.90
N ARG A 264 -22.76 27.33 25.04
CA ARG A 264 -23.32 27.95 26.26
C ARG A 264 -23.69 26.96 27.38
N ARG A 265 -23.41 25.67 27.25
CA ARG A 265 -23.60 24.68 28.32
C ARG A 265 -22.26 24.06 28.71
N LYS A 266 -21.79 24.36 29.92
CA LYS A 266 -20.70 23.63 30.59
C LYS A 266 -21.18 22.20 30.86
N GLN A 267 -21.08 21.29 29.89
CA GLN A 267 -21.02 19.87 30.22
C GLN A 267 -19.71 19.65 30.99
N ALA A 268 -19.80 19.02 32.16
CA ALA A 268 -18.64 18.69 32.98
C ALA A 268 -17.86 17.57 32.28
N SER A 269 -16.96 17.91 31.36
CA SER A 269 -16.12 16.92 30.70
C SER A 269 -15.19 16.28 31.71
N PRO A 270 -15.08 14.93 31.74
CA PRO A 270 -14.14 14.27 32.63
C PRO A 270 -12.71 14.69 32.29
N SER A 271 -11.87 14.83 33.32
CA SER A 271 -10.49 15.27 33.14
C SER A 271 -9.50 14.30 33.75
N LEU A 272 -8.42 14.03 33.01
CA LEU A 272 -7.25 13.30 33.44
C LEU A 272 -6.18 14.28 33.92
N GLN A 273 -5.47 13.87 34.96
CA GLN A 273 -4.37 14.63 35.54
C GLN A 273 -3.15 13.71 35.69
N PHE A 274 -1.98 14.22 35.29
CA PHE A 274 -0.74 13.44 35.21
C PHE A 274 0.34 13.87 36.22
N THR A 275 0.13 14.99 36.93
CA THR A 275 0.97 15.47 38.05
C THR A 275 0.10 16.23 39.07
N PHE A 276 0.50 16.28 40.34
CA PHE A 276 -0.31 16.79 41.47
C PHE A 276 -0.86 18.23 41.27
N MET A 277 -0.08 19.11 40.61
CA MET A 277 -0.48 20.48 40.24
C MET A 277 -0.38 20.73 38.73
N GLY A 278 -0.50 19.67 37.93
CA GLY A 278 -0.32 19.71 36.48
C GLY A 278 -1.54 20.21 35.68
N PRO A 279 -1.35 20.43 34.37
CA PRO A 279 -2.46 20.73 33.48
C PRO A 279 -3.42 19.53 33.41
N LYS A 280 -4.73 19.82 33.36
CA LYS A 280 -5.79 18.84 33.20
C LYS A 280 -6.08 18.62 31.71
N LEU A 281 -6.09 17.36 31.29
CA LEU A 281 -6.52 16.93 29.97
C LEU A 281 -8.00 16.55 30.05
N TYR A 282 -8.87 17.36 29.46
CA TYR A 282 -10.30 17.03 29.36
C TYR A 282 -10.49 15.96 28.29
N VAL A 283 -11.50 15.11 28.45
CA VAL A 283 -11.80 14.03 27.51
C VAL A 283 -13.17 14.30 26.90
N ASN A 284 -13.23 14.29 25.57
CA ASN A 284 -14.48 14.36 24.83
C ASN A 284 -15.10 12.95 24.80
N THR A 285 -16.27 12.81 25.41
CA THR A 285 -17.00 11.53 25.52
C THR A 285 -18.13 11.41 24.50
N ILE A 286 -18.29 12.39 23.60
CA ILE A 286 -19.30 12.35 22.55
C ILE A 286 -18.91 11.27 21.54
N PRO A 287 -19.81 10.34 21.19
CA PRO A 287 -19.50 9.31 20.22
C PRO A 287 -19.35 9.88 18.82
N VAL A 288 -18.28 9.45 18.15
CA VAL A 288 -18.04 9.73 16.74
C VAL A 288 -18.66 8.59 15.95
N ASP A 289 -19.69 8.90 15.19
CA ASP A 289 -20.39 7.97 14.31
C ASP A 289 -20.09 8.32 12.85
N THR A 290 -19.75 7.32 12.05
CA THR A 290 -19.48 7.47 10.61
C THR A 290 -20.69 7.17 9.74
N GLY A 291 -21.85 6.85 10.35
CA GLY A 291 -23.11 6.62 9.66
C GLY A 291 -23.09 5.33 8.84
N ASN A 292 -22.64 4.23 9.42
CA ASN A 292 -22.45 2.93 8.77
C ASN A 292 -21.56 3.03 7.53
N ARG A 293 -20.37 3.60 7.70
CA ARG A 293 -19.36 3.68 6.64
C ARG A 293 -18.06 3.04 7.11
N PRO A 294 -17.36 2.29 6.24
CA PRO A 294 -16.13 1.64 6.64
C PRO A 294 -15.07 2.65 7.07
N VAL A 295 -14.50 2.41 8.26
CA VAL A 295 -13.41 3.20 8.80
C VAL A 295 -12.08 2.66 8.27
N THR A 296 -11.26 3.52 7.67
CA THR A 296 -9.94 3.21 7.10
C THR A 296 -8.79 3.79 7.92
N GLY A 297 -9.10 4.57 8.95
CA GLY A 297 -8.10 5.20 9.80
C GLY A 297 -8.66 5.75 11.10
N ILE A 298 -7.78 5.92 12.09
CA ILE A 298 -8.11 6.41 13.42
C ILE A 298 -6.96 7.26 13.95
N ARG A 299 -7.29 8.35 14.65
CA ARG A 299 -6.27 9.19 15.30
C ARG A 299 -6.78 9.78 16.61
N LEU A 300 -5.85 10.06 17.50
CA LEU A 300 -6.08 10.92 18.65
C LEU A 300 -5.89 12.37 18.23
N TYR A 301 -6.78 13.25 18.70
CA TYR A 301 -6.73 14.66 18.36
C TYR A 301 -6.97 15.52 19.60
N LEU A 302 -6.34 16.69 19.64
CA LEU A 302 -6.47 17.64 20.76
C LEU A 302 -7.30 18.84 20.30
N GLU A 303 -8.57 18.87 20.72
CA GLU A 303 -9.54 19.90 20.38
C GLU A 303 -9.49 21.12 21.32
N GLY A 304 -10.11 22.21 20.83
CA GLY A 304 -10.34 23.45 21.56
C GLY A 304 -9.17 24.45 21.47
N LYS A 305 -9.45 25.72 21.76
CA LYS A 305 -8.46 26.82 21.62
C LYS A 305 -7.16 26.62 22.42
N LYS A 306 -7.19 25.75 23.45
CA LYS A 306 -6.06 25.44 24.32
C LYS A 306 -5.45 24.05 24.05
N ASN A 307 -5.92 23.32 23.04
CA ASN A 307 -5.52 21.94 22.71
C ASN A 307 -5.51 21.04 23.95
N ASN A 308 -6.58 21.12 24.74
CA ASN A 308 -6.68 20.48 26.06
C ASN A 308 -7.85 19.51 26.18
N HIS A 309 -8.57 19.24 25.08
CA HIS A 309 -9.62 18.22 25.01
C HIS A 309 -9.13 17.07 24.13
N LEU A 310 -8.94 15.90 24.72
CA LEU A 310 -8.66 14.67 23.99
C LEU A 310 -9.93 14.19 23.29
N ALA A 311 -9.86 14.06 21.98
CA ALA A 311 -10.90 13.54 21.12
C ALA A 311 -10.36 12.43 20.22
N ILE A 312 -11.25 11.61 19.71
CA ILE A 312 -10.98 10.55 18.75
C ILE A 312 -11.56 10.97 17.41
N HIS A 313 -10.81 10.78 16.33
CA HIS A 313 -11.30 11.03 14.99
C HIS A 313 -11.19 9.75 14.17
N LEU A 314 -12.21 9.48 13.35
CA LEU A 314 -12.28 8.33 12.46
C LEU A 314 -12.22 8.80 11.01
N GLN A 315 -11.29 8.24 10.24
CA GLN A 315 -11.29 8.42 8.79
C GLN A 315 -12.16 7.33 8.18
N HIS A 316 -13.13 7.73 7.38
CA HIS A 316 -14.06 6.81 6.74
C HIS A 316 -14.26 7.15 5.27
N LEU A 317 -14.79 6.18 4.54
CA LEU A 317 -15.18 6.38 3.14
C LEU A 317 -16.39 7.32 3.04
N SER A 318 -16.38 8.25 2.07
CA SER A 318 -17.49 9.20 1.85
C SER A 318 -18.74 8.56 1.26
N THR A 319 -18.63 7.36 0.69
CA THR A 319 -19.73 6.52 0.21
C THR A 319 -19.52 5.10 0.70
N LEU A 320 -20.61 4.36 0.92
CA LEU A 320 -20.54 2.93 1.24
C LEU A 320 -20.20 2.16 -0.04
N PRO A 321 -19.14 1.33 -0.07
CA PRO A 321 -18.86 0.44 -1.18
C PRO A 321 -20.06 -0.47 -1.48
N THR A 322 -20.39 -0.66 -2.76
CA THR A 322 -21.56 -1.44 -3.19
C THR A 322 -21.45 -2.90 -2.77
N ILE A 323 -20.21 -3.37 -2.65
CA ILE A 323 -19.86 -4.74 -2.26
C ILE A 323 -20.13 -5.03 -0.77
N LEU A 324 -20.40 -4.00 0.06
CA LEU A 324 -20.64 -4.14 1.49
C LEU A 324 -22.10 -3.85 1.83
N GLN A 325 -22.78 -4.82 2.43
CA GLN A 325 -24.09 -4.63 3.06
C GLN A 325 -23.90 -4.53 4.57
N LEU A 326 -24.07 -3.31 5.10
CA LEU A 326 -23.89 -3.04 6.52
C LEU A 326 -25.22 -2.97 7.25
N SER A 327 -25.29 -3.64 8.40
CA SER A 327 -26.35 -3.50 9.38
C SER A 327 -25.76 -3.10 10.73
N ASP A 328 -26.41 -2.19 11.45
CA ASP A 328 -26.02 -1.86 12.81
C ASP A 328 -26.20 -3.09 13.72
N ASP A 329 -25.19 -3.39 14.54
CA ASP A 329 -25.35 -4.40 15.59
C ASP A 329 -26.03 -3.74 16.79
N HIS A 330 -27.34 -3.95 16.92
CA HIS A 330 -28.12 -3.48 18.07
C HIS A 330 -27.88 -4.31 19.35
N ASN A 331 -27.20 -5.45 19.25
CA ASN A 331 -26.99 -6.40 20.35
C ASN A 331 -25.59 -6.30 20.97
N TYR A 332 -24.67 -5.53 20.39
CA TYR A 332 -23.33 -5.36 20.94
C TYR A 332 -23.36 -4.43 22.17
N GLU A 333 -23.46 -5.01 23.35
CA GLU A 333 -23.14 -4.30 24.59
C GLU A 333 -21.62 -4.34 24.84
N PRO A 334 -20.95 -3.19 24.99
CA PRO A 334 -19.54 -3.15 25.33
C PRO A 334 -19.34 -3.88 26.66
N ASN A 335 -18.65 -5.01 26.63
CA ASN A 335 -18.44 -5.80 27.85
C ASN A 335 -17.81 -4.89 28.93
N ASP A 336 -18.50 -4.78 30.06
CA ASP A 336 -18.18 -3.79 31.10
C ASP A 336 -17.20 -4.31 32.15
N GLU A 337 -16.90 -5.61 32.10
CA GLU A 337 -15.98 -6.25 33.03
C GLU A 337 -14.52 -6.05 32.61
N PRO A 338 -13.70 -5.34 33.42
CA PRO A 338 -12.29 -5.19 33.13
C PRO A 338 -11.61 -6.56 33.24
N LEU A 339 -11.10 -7.07 32.11
CA LEU A 339 -10.27 -8.28 32.02
C LEU A 339 -8.96 -8.15 32.81
N GLY A 340 -9.01 -8.18 34.14
CA GLY A 340 -7.85 -8.19 35.05
C GLY A 340 -7.08 -6.86 35.19
N ARG A 341 -6.34 -6.72 36.30
CA ARG A 341 -5.53 -5.52 36.62
C ARG A 341 -4.35 -5.29 35.66
N GLY A 342 -4.04 -6.25 34.78
CA GLY A 342 -2.86 -6.24 33.90
C GLY A 342 -2.90 -5.22 32.75
N TYR A 343 -4.07 -4.67 32.41
CA TYR A 343 -4.23 -3.70 31.32
C TYR A 343 -4.34 -2.24 31.77
N PHE A 344 -4.14 -1.96 33.06
CA PHE A 344 -4.09 -0.58 33.54
C PHE A 344 -2.64 -0.07 33.51
N GLU A 345 -2.31 0.71 32.49
CA GLU A 345 -0.98 1.29 32.37
C GLU A 345 -0.96 2.76 32.81
N PRO A 346 -0.05 3.17 33.71
CA PRO A 346 0.10 4.57 34.07
C PRO A 346 0.77 5.36 32.93
N VAL A 347 0.25 6.55 32.61
CA VAL A 347 0.81 7.39 31.54
C VAL A 347 2.19 7.95 31.92
N LYS A 348 2.39 8.32 33.18
CA LYS A 348 3.69 8.83 33.66
C LYS A 348 4.08 8.28 35.03
N TRP A 349 3.22 8.42 36.03
CA TRP A 349 3.45 7.90 37.37
C TRP A 349 2.29 7.01 37.80
N SER A 350 2.59 5.97 38.60
CA SER A 350 1.65 4.95 39.07
C SER A 350 0.53 5.46 39.98
N ILE A 351 0.62 6.71 40.46
CA ILE A 351 -0.37 7.34 41.34
C ILE A 351 -1.39 8.20 40.61
N PHE A 352 -1.14 8.52 39.33
CA PHE A 352 -2.00 9.42 38.54
C PHE A 352 -2.89 8.66 37.56
N SER A 353 -3.42 9.34 36.54
CA SER A 353 -4.36 8.76 35.60
C SER A 353 -3.75 7.59 34.82
N HIS A 354 -4.55 6.54 34.62
CA HIS A 354 -4.16 5.34 33.87
C HIS A 354 -4.92 5.26 32.55
N VAL A 355 -4.41 4.44 31.65
CA VAL A 355 -5.04 4.10 30.38
C VAL A 355 -5.32 2.60 30.38
N TYR A 356 -6.52 2.24 29.93
CA TYR A 356 -6.88 0.86 29.69
C TYR A 356 -6.37 0.41 28.33
N THR A 357 -5.44 -0.55 28.31
CA THR A 357 -4.69 -0.95 27.10
C THR A 357 -5.14 -2.28 26.49
N ALA A 358 -6.24 -2.86 26.99
CA ALA A 358 -6.75 -4.11 26.42
C ALA A 358 -7.21 -3.90 24.97
N PRO A 359 -6.99 -4.89 24.08
CA PRO A 359 -7.46 -4.80 22.71
C PRO A 359 -8.98 -4.89 22.65
N ILE A 360 -9.61 -3.89 22.01
CA ILE A 360 -11.06 -3.87 21.79
C ILE A 360 -11.31 -4.39 20.38
N GLN A 361 -11.93 -5.56 20.32
CA GLN A 361 -12.30 -6.27 19.11
C GLN A 361 -13.71 -6.84 19.32
N TYR A 362 -14.40 -7.13 18.22
CA TYR A 362 -15.67 -7.81 18.30
C TYR A 362 -15.47 -9.26 18.73
N ASN A 363 -16.08 -9.66 19.85
CA ASN A 363 -16.01 -11.00 20.44
C ASN A 363 -17.37 -11.72 20.39
N GLY A 364 -18.32 -11.25 19.59
CA GLY A 364 -19.64 -11.89 19.45
C GLY A 364 -19.52 -13.30 18.87
N SER A 365 -20.48 -14.18 19.19
CA SER A 365 -20.52 -15.52 18.63
C SER A 365 -20.51 -15.45 17.11
N HIS A 366 -19.48 -16.02 16.50
CA HIS A 366 -19.31 -16.09 15.06
C HIS A 366 -20.58 -16.69 14.41
N PHE A 367 -21.42 -15.86 13.78
CA PHE A 367 -22.16 -16.35 12.63
C PHE A 367 -21.11 -16.47 11.53
N ASP A 368 -20.92 -17.69 11.02
CA ASP A 368 -19.82 -18.03 10.12
C ASP A 368 -19.74 -17.03 8.93
N ASP A 369 -20.85 -16.44 8.52
CA ASP A 369 -20.95 -15.61 7.31
C ASP A 369 -20.97 -14.10 7.53
N THR A 370 -20.62 -13.60 8.73
CA THR A 370 -20.62 -12.15 9.00
C THR A 370 -19.32 -11.66 9.63
N ALA A 371 -18.87 -10.47 9.21
CA ALA A 371 -17.72 -9.79 9.78
C ALA A 371 -18.14 -8.48 10.46
N ALA A 372 -17.60 -8.19 11.64
CA ALA A 372 -17.83 -6.93 12.34
C ALA A 372 -16.74 -5.91 12.00
N ILE A 373 -17.14 -4.72 11.56
CA ILE A 373 -16.23 -3.58 11.31
C ILE A 373 -16.52 -2.43 12.27
N VAL A 374 -15.50 -1.63 12.57
CA VAL A 374 -15.65 -0.44 13.41
C VAL A 374 -16.30 0.67 12.59
N THR A 375 -17.38 1.24 13.12
CA THR A 375 -18.07 2.41 12.53
C THR A 375 -18.20 3.56 13.52
N LYS A 376 -18.06 3.28 14.83
CA LYS A 376 -18.18 4.29 15.89
C LYS A 376 -17.03 4.16 16.89
N ALA A 377 -16.64 5.27 17.50
CA ALA A 377 -15.68 5.26 18.59
C ALA A 377 -15.90 6.41 19.57
N TRP A 378 -15.62 6.17 20.84
CA TRP A 378 -15.71 7.18 21.89
C TRP A 378 -14.79 6.87 23.06
N PHE A 379 -14.61 7.87 23.92
CA PHE A 379 -13.91 7.69 25.18
C PHE A 379 -14.86 7.62 26.35
N GLU A 380 -14.46 6.86 27.35
CA GLU A 380 -15.12 6.76 28.63
C GLU A 380 -14.07 6.93 29.73
N VAL A 381 -14.38 7.69 30.79
CA VAL A 381 -13.48 7.85 31.93
C VAL A 381 -14.15 7.30 33.17
N LYS A 382 -13.68 6.15 33.66
CA LYS A 382 -14.17 5.55 34.91
C LYS A 382 -13.21 5.83 36.06
N SER A 383 -13.75 6.02 37.26
CA SER A 383 -12.97 6.15 38.49
C SER A 383 -12.84 4.76 39.14
N VAL A 384 -11.62 4.24 39.20
CA VAL A 384 -11.30 2.94 39.84
C VAL A 384 -10.49 3.23 41.11
N GLY A 385 -11.16 3.20 42.26
CA GLY A 385 -10.60 3.65 43.53
C GLY A 385 -10.26 5.15 43.48
N MET A 386 -9.00 5.51 43.79
CA MET A 386 -8.51 6.90 43.71
C MET A 386 -7.99 7.30 42.32
N ARG A 387 -8.03 6.39 41.34
CA ARG A 387 -7.43 6.61 40.01
C ARG A 387 -8.52 6.85 38.97
N LYS A 388 -8.26 7.79 38.06
CA LYS A 388 -9.06 7.95 36.84
C LYS A 388 -8.44 7.13 35.72
N VAL A 389 -9.25 6.31 35.06
CA VAL A 389 -8.81 5.45 33.96
C VAL A 389 -9.52 5.88 32.68
N LEU A 390 -8.74 6.07 31.61
CA LEU A 390 -9.25 6.30 30.26
C LEU A 390 -9.52 4.97 29.56
N PHE A 391 -10.75 4.80 29.08
CA PHE A 391 -11.18 3.67 28.26
C PHE A 391 -11.49 4.17 26.85
N LEU A 392 -11.07 3.38 25.86
CA LEU A 392 -11.58 3.46 24.50
C LEU A 392 -12.80 2.54 24.40
N ARG A 393 -13.80 2.96 23.65
CA ARG A 393 -14.95 2.13 23.29
C ARG A 393 -15.17 2.24 21.78
N LEU A 394 -15.54 1.11 21.18
CA LEU A 394 -15.79 0.99 19.75
C LEU A 394 -17.22 0.49 19.55
N GLY A 395 -17.90 1.06 18.55
CA GLY A 395 -19.16 0.55 18.03
C GLY A 395 -18.92 -0.14 16.72
N PHE A 396 -19.58 -1.29 16.54
CA PHE A 396 -19.40 -2.17 15.40
C PHE A 396 -20.68 -2.22 14.55
N SER A 397 -20.49 -2.35 13.25
CA SER A 397 -21.56 -2.70 12.31
C SER A 397 -21.19 -4.02 11.65
N MET A 398 -22.19 -4.89 11.46
CA MET A 398 -22.02 -6.19 10.82
C MET A 398 -22.07 -6.05 9.31
N VAL A 399 -21.18 -6.77 8.64
CA VAL A 399 -21.12 -6.88 7.19
C VAL A 399 -21.61 -8.27 6.81
N SER A 400 -22.73 -8.33 6.09
CA SER A 400 -23.32 -9.59 5.61
C SER A 400 -22.43 -10.25 4.55
N PHE A 401 -22.43 -11.59 4.51
CA PHE A 401 -21.74 -12.41 3.51
C PHE A 401 -20.24 -12.16 3.43
N THR A 402 -19.58 -11.89 4.56
CA THR A 402 -18.15 -11.63 4.57
C THR A 402 -17.41 -12.36 5.68
N LYS A 403 -16.20 -12.81 5.34
CA LYS A 403 -15.23 -13.37 6.29
C LYS A 403 -13.98 -12.52 6.34
N ILE A 404 -13.35 -12.44 7.52
CA ILE A 404 -12.05 -11.77 7.68
C ILE A 404 -10.96 -12.67 7.09
N ARG A 405 -10.37 -12.25 5.97
CA ARG A 405 -9.29 -12.98 5.27
C ARG A 405 -7.97 -12.88 6.01
N ARG A 406 -7.61 -11.64 6.39
CA ARG A 406 -6.32 -11.28 6.97
C ARG A 406 -6.54 -10.13 7.92
N SER A 407 -5.84 -10.14 9.06
CA SER A 407 -5.87 -9.02 9.99
C SER A 407 -4.50 -8.73 10.58
N GLU A 408 -4.23 -7.45 10.80
CA GLU A 408 -2.92 -6.95 11.22
C GLU A 408 -3.06 -5.76 12.16
N TRP A 409 -2.29 -5.76 13.22
CA TRP A 409 -2.14 -4.58 14.08
C TRP A 409 -1.18 -3.57 13.45
N ASP A 410 -1.46 -2.30 13.70
CA ASP A 410 -0.56 -1.24 13.29
C ASP A 410 0.77 -1.24 14.07
N GLY A 411 1.86 -0.88 13.38
CA GLY A 411 3.23 -0.87 13.88
C GLY A 411 4.01 -2.19 13.71
N PRO A 412 5.33 -2.19 13.96
CA PRO A 412 6.14 -3.41 13.92
C PRO A 412 5.57 -4.44 14.90
N SER A 413 5.47 -5.69 14.45
CA SER A 413 4.90 -6.83 15.18
C SER A 413 5.78 -7.24 16.37
N THR A 414 5.95 -6.37 17.36
CA THR A 414 6.45 -6.76 18.67
C THR A 414 5.24 -7.05 19.53
N LEU A 415 4.91 -8.34 19.60
CA LEU A 415 4.20 -8.90 20.74
C LEU A 415 4.93 -8.43 22.00
N SER A 416 4.39 -7.42 22.66
CA SER A 416 4.77 -7.04 24.02
C SER A 416 4.31 -8.14 24.99
N ARG A 417 4.91 -9.32 24.89
CA ARG A 417 5.02 -10.24 26.01
C ARG A 417 6.35 -9.90 26.65
N LYS A 418 6.31 -9.04 27.67
CA LYS A 418 7.45 -8.72 28.52
C LYS A 418 8.02 -10.03 29.09
N SER A 419 9.18 -10.44 28.62
CA SER A 419 10.05 -11.38 29.32
C SER A 419 11.32 -10.63 29.75
N GLY A 420 11.59 -10.64 31.05
CA GLY A 420 12.93 -10.41 31.61
C GLY A 420 13.37 -8.95 31.69
N VAL A 421 13.16 -8.35 32.85
CA VAL A 421 13.66 -7.02 33.25
C VAL A 421 15.17 -7.09 33.55
N PHE A 422 16.04 -7.50 32.60
CA PHE A 422 17.51 -7.48 32.83
C PHE A 422 18.39 -7.27 31.57
N SER A 423 17.88 -7.15 30.35
CA SER A 423 18.75 -7.05 29.15
C SER A 423 19.16 -5.63 28.74
N MET A 424 18.64 -4.57 29.38
CA MET A 424 18.84 -3.18 28.91
C MET A 424 20.03 -2.43 29.55
N LEU A 425 20.82 -3.06 30.42
CA LEU A 425 21.86 -2.36 31.19
C LEU A 425 23.30 -2.55 30.68
N ILE A 426 23.54 -3.26 29.57
CA ILE A 426 24.91 -3.54 29.10
C ILE A 426 25.31 -2.81 27.80
N SER A 427 24.42 -2.09 27.10
CA SER A 427 24.78 -1.49 25.79
C SER A 427 25.02 0.03 25.77
N THR A 428 25.04 0.75 26.89
CA THR A 428 25.13 2.23 26.89
C THR A 428 26.47 2.79 27.34
N ARG A 429 27.61 2.27 26.86
CA ARG A 429 28.88 3.01 26.84
C ARG A 429 29.60 2.71 25.53
N PHE A 430 29.95 3.78 24.79
CA PHE A 430 30.60 3.81 23.47
C PHE A 430 29.68 3.80 22.23
N SER A 431 29.01 4.93 21.97
CA SER A 431 28.90 5.49 20.60
C SER A 431 28.52 6.97 20.69
N SER A 432 29.53 7.82 20.76
CA SER A 432 29.42 9.25 20.49
C SER A 432 29.51 9.46 18.99
N GLY A 433 28.47 10.05 18.40
CA GLY A 433 28.50 10.64 17.05
C GLY A 433 28.14 9.69 15.91
N LEU A 434 26.85 9.38 15.74
CA LEU A 434 26.29 9.01 14.43
C LEU A 434 24.91 9.67 14.31
N THR A 435 24.77 10.46 13.25
CA THR A 435 23.54 11.10 12.77
C THR A 435 22.37 10.12 12.79
N GLN A 436 21.22 10.57 13.29
CA GLN A 436 19.96 9.85 13.12
C GLN A 436 19.75 9.58 11.62
N PRO A 437 19.32 8.38 11.21
CA PRO A 437 18.83 8.19 9.86
C PRO A 437 17.59 9.06 9.70
N GLU A 438 17.68 10.06 8.82
CA GLU A 438 16.51 10.82 8.36
C GLU A 438 15.47 9.81 7.87
N LYS A 439 14.28 9.84 8.47
CA LYS A 439 13.14 9.10 7.93
C LYS A 439 12.94 9.59 6.49
N PRO A 440 12.75 8.69 5.50
CA PRO A 440 12.47 9.12 4.15
C PRO A 440 11.24 10.02 4.16
N THR A 441 11.39 11.23 3.67
CA THR A 441 10.29 12.15 3.41
C THR A 441 9.29 11.42 2.53
N LYS A 442 8.05 11.29 3.02
CA LYS A 442 6.94 10.80 2.18
C LYS A 442 6.90 11.72 0.95
N VAL A 443 7.12 11.15 -0.22
CA VAL A 443 6.97 11.87 -1.49
C VAL A 443 5.49 12.20 -1.61
N ASP A 444 5.16 13.46 -1.39
CA ASP A 444 3.79 13.95 -1.44
C ASP A 444 3.34 13.99 -2.91
N LEU A 445 2.25 13.28 -3.20
CA LEU A 445 1.79 13.01 -4.56
C LEU A 445 0.39 13.57 -4.86
N ASN A 446 -0.20 14.30 -3.91
CA ASN A 446 -1.46 15.00 -4.12
C ASN A 446 -1.21 16.50 -3.94
N SER A 447 -1.09 17.25 -5.03
CA SER A 447 -1.11 18.74 -4.99
C SER A 447 -2.49 19.31 -4.63
N ALA A 448 -3.47 18.47 -4.31
CA ALA A 448 -4.79 18.86 -3.88
C ALA A 448 -5.01 18.36 -2.45
N VAL A 449 -5.27 19.31 -1.55
CA VAL A 449 -5.45 19.17 -0.10
C VAL A 449 -4.13 19.27 0.69
N PHE A 450 -4.02 20.36 1.45
CA PHE A 450 -2.94 20.61 2.40
C PHE A 450 -2.69 19.34 3.26
N PRO A 451 -1.51 18.70 3.16
CA PRO A 451 -1.17 17.53 3.99
C PRO A 451 -0.92 17.95 5.44
N GLY A 452 -0.55 19.22 5.64
CA GLY A 452 -0.56 19.86 6.94
C GLY A 452 -2.00 20.18 7.30
N GLY A 453 -2.52 19.53 8.34
CA GLY A 453 -3.61 20.11 9.10
C GLY A 453 -3.33 21.58 9.48
N PRO A 454 -4.32 22.29 10.04
CA PRO A 454 -4.18 23.71 10.38
C PRO A 454 -2.87 24.01 11.11
N PRO A 455 -2.26 25.18 10.87
CA PRO A 455 -0.91 25.50 11.31
C PRO A 455 -0.73 25.23 12.80
N LEU A 456 0.31 24.46 13.12
CA LEU A 456 0.72 24.21 14.50
C LEU A 456 0.98 25.57 15.18
N PRO A 457 0.41 25.81 16.38
CA PRO A 457 0.62 27.07 17.07
C PRO A 457 2.12 27.26 17.39
N PRO A 458 2.64 28.50 17.38
CA PRO A 458 4.06 28.82 17.54
C PRO A 458 4.66 28.51 18.93
N LYS A 459 3.86 27.97 19.86
CA LYS A 459 4.31 27.45 21.15
C LYS A 459 3.75 26.05 21.34
N GLU A 460 4.62 25.05 21.47
CA GLU A 460 4.23 23.69 21.84
C GLU A 460 3.44 23.71 23.16
N PRO A 461 2.13 23.40 23.15
CA PRO A 461 1.36 23.28 24.36
C PRO A 461 1.89 22.12 25.21
N LYS A 462 2.04 22.34 26.52
CA LYS A 462 2.50 21.33 27.51
C LYS A 462 1.69 20.02 27.54
N LEU A 463 0.56 19.95 26.82
CA LEU A 463 -0.32 18.77 26.74
C LEU A 463 -0.05 17.88 25.52
N ILE A 464 0.56 18.40 24.45
CA ILE A 464 1.00 17.60 23.29
C ILE A 464 2.09 16.58 23.71
N SER A 465 2.85 16.89 24.76
CA SER A 465 3.84 15.96 25.31
C SER A 465 3.24 14.68 25.89
N PHE A 466 1.91 14.60 26.13
CA PHE A 466 1.25 13.44 26.72
C PHE A 466 0.41 12.63 25.72
N VAL A 467 0.20 13.11 24.51
CA VAL A 467 -0.65 12.44 23.51
C VAL A 467 0.11 12.36 22.19
N ASP A 468 0.20 11.17 21.64
CA ASP A 468 0.64 10.99 20.27
C ASP A 468 -0.53 11.26 19.33
N THR A 469 -0.37 12.25 18.45
CA THR A 469 -1.37 12.66 17.45
C THR A 469 -1.05 12.10 16.06
N SER A 470 -0.16 11.11 16.00
CA SER A 470 0.14 10.38 14.76
C SER A 470 -1.12 9.75 14.18
N GLU A 471 -1.28 9.91 12.86
CA GLU A 471 -2.42 9.36 12.14
C GLU A 471 -2.14 7.90 11.78
N THR A 472 -2.98 7.01 12.28
CA THR A 472 -2.97 5.61 11.84
C THR A 472 -4.00 5.49 10.72
N VAL A 473 -3.53 5.42 9.47
CA VAL A 473 -4.37 5.32 8.28
C VAL A 473 -3.78 4.26 7.35
N ARG A 474 -4.63 3.43 6.74
CA ARG A 474 -4.24 2.59 5.61
C ARG A 474 -4.98 3.02 4.35
N GLY A 475 -4.27 3.01 3.22
CA GLY A 475 -4.83 3.49 1.97
C GLY A 475 -4.41 2.74 0.72
N PRO A 476 -4.62 3.33 -0.47
CA PRO A 476 -4.27 2.63 -1.71
C PRO A 476 -2.77 2.36 -1.82
N GLU A 477 -1.94 3.14 -1.13
CA GLU A 477 -0.49 2.92 -1.00
C GLU A 477 -0.14 1.66 -0.19
N ASP A 478 -1.08 1.19 0.64
CA ASP A 478 -0.96 0.00 1.46
C ASP A 478 -1.68 -1.15 0.80
N LEU A 479 -0.94 -1.89 -0.03
CA LEU A 479 -1.47 -3.07 -0.72
C LEU A 479 -2.18 -4.02 0.27
N PRO A 480 -3.38 -4.51 -0.09
CA PRO A 480 -4.00 -4.40 -1.40
C PRO A 480 -4.90 -3.16 -1.61
N GLY A 481 -4.99 -2.24 -0.64
CA GLY A 481 -5.61 -0.93 -0.81
C GLY A 481 -7.04 -0.75 -0.29
N TYR A 482 -7.68 -1.84 0.16
CA TYR A 482 -9.07 -1.88 0.67
C TYR A 482 -9.17 -2.31 2.14
N TRP A 483 -8.38 -1.66 3.01
CA TRP A 483 -8.34 -1.99 4.44
C TRP A 483 -9.49 -1.38 5.23
N VAL A 484 -10.05 -2.16 6.16
CA VAL A 484 -11.04 -1.69 7.15
C VAL A 484 -10.53 -1.90 8.57
N ILE A 485 -10.97 -1.07 9.51
CA ILE A 485 -10.67 -1.25 10.93
C ILE A 485 -11.68 -2.20 11.57
N THR A 486 -11.19 -3.25 12.23
CA THR A 486 -12.01 -4.23 12.97
C THR A 486 -11.73 -4.24 14.47
N GLY A 487 -10.82 -3.37 14.92
CA GLY A 487 -10.52 -3.20 16.33
C GLY A 487 -9.49 -2.11 16.56
N ALA A 488 -9.35 -1.69 17.81
CA ALA A 488 -8.36 -0.71 18.21
C ALA A 488 -8.00 -0.88 19.69
N LYS A 489 -6.87 -0.30 20.09
CA LYS A 489 -6.44 -0.26 21.49
C LYS A 489 -5.66 1.00 21.79
N LEU A 490 -5.76 1.45 23.04
CA LEU A 490 -4.86 2.48 23.55
C LEU A 490 -3.54 1.85 23.98
N CYS A 491 -2.45 2.60 23.85
CA CYS A 491 -1.12 2.21 24.25
C CYS A 491 -0.46 3.37 25.00
N VAL A 492 0.50 3.06 25.87
CA VAL A 492 1.36 4.06 26.50
C VAL A 492 2.78 3.86 25.98
N GLU A 493 3.21 4.69 25.04
CA GLU A 493 4.53 4.62 24.43
C GLU A 493 5.36 5.86 24.81
N GLY A 494 6.50 5.66 25.47
CA GLY A 494 7.37 6.78 25.89
C GLY A 494 6.69 7.78 26.84
N GLY A 495 5.68 7.34 27.60
CA GLY A 495 4.89 8.21 28.49
C GLY A 495 3.82 9.05 27.78
N LYS A 496 3.50 8.72 26.52
CA LYS A 496 2.42 9.32 25.73
C LYS A 496 1.30 8.32 25.51
N ILE A 497 0.06 8.81 25.51
CA ILE A 497 -1.12 8.05 25.09
C ILE A 497 -1.08 7.98 23.55
N SER A 498 -1.01 6.78 23.01
CA SER A 498 -1.11 6.50 21.58
C SER A 498 -2.26 5.53 21.28
N ILE A 499 -2.64 5.41 20.01
CA ILE A 499 -3.67 4.49 19.55
C ILE A 499 -3.10 3.55 18.49
N LYS A 500 -3.48 2.28 18.55
CA LYS A 500 -3.18 1.29 17.51
C LYS A 500 -4.47 0.71 16.98
N ALA A 501 -4.59 0.67 15.66
CA ALA A 501 -5.70 0.03 14.96
C ALA A 501 -5.35 -1.40 14.57
N LYS A 502 -6.38 -2.24 14.49
CA LYS A 502 -6.34 -3.54 13.82
C LYS A 502 -7.02 -3.38 12.47
N TYR A 503 -6.23 -3.48 11.41
CA TYR A 503 -6.71 -3.46 10.03
C TYR A 503 -7.01 -4.87 9.56
N SER A 504 -8.09 -5.04 8.81
CA SER A 504 -8.46 -6.33 8.23
C SER A 504 -8.86 -6.18 6.77
N LEU A 505 -8.70 -7.28 6.04
CA LEU A 505 -9.23 -7.47 4.69
C LEU A 505 -10.44 -8.38 4.79
N LEU A 506 -11.52 -8.00 4.12
CA LEU A 506 -12.74 -8.78 4.03
C LEU A 506 -12.74 -9.55 2.71
N THR A 507 -13.19 -10.80 2.76
CA THR A 507 -13.54 -11.60 1.58
C THR A 507 -15.04 -11.73 1.54
N ILE A 508 -15.66 -11.37 0.41
CA ILE A 508 -17.08 -11.61 0.19
C ILE A 508 -17.27 -13.06 -0.22
N LEU A 509 -18.24 -13.72 0.41
CA LEU A 509 -18.68 -15.06 0.05
C LEU A 509 -19.69 -14.93 -1.10
N SER A 510 -19.39 -15.50 -2.27
CA SER A 510 -20.35 -15.63 -3.37
C SER A 510 -21.36 -16.73 -3.05
N GLU A 511 -22.58 -16.64 -3.59
CA GLU A 511 -23.62 -17.69 -3.48
C GLU A 511 -23.11 -19.06 -3.95
N ASP A 512 -22.25 -19.10 -4.98
CA ASP A 512 -21.63 -20.34 -5.49
C ASP A 512 -20.68 -21.01 -4.47
N SER A 513 -20.03 -20.21 -3.60
CA SER A 513 -19.16 -20.73 -2.54
C SER A 513 -19.95 -21.27 -1.35
N MET A 514 -21.23 -20.91 -1.23
CA MET A 514 -22.12 -21.41 -0.17
C MET A 514 -22.76 -22.75 -0.53
N MET A 515 -22.82 -23.11 -1.83
CA MET A 515 -23.27 -24.42 -2.30
C MET A 515 -22.20 -25.53 -2.18
N LEU A 516 -20.96 -25.16 -1.85
CA LEU A 516 -19.80 -26.04 -1.70
C LEU A 516 -19.31 -26.21 -0.24
N MET A 517 -20.00 -25.59 0.72
CA MET A 517 -19.89 -25.86 2.17
C MET A 517 -21.11 -26.65 2.62
#